data_AF-A0A0F9MH04-F1
#
_entry.id   AF-A0A0F9MH04-F1
#
_cell.length_a   1.000
_cell.length_b   1.000
_cell.length_c   1.000
_cell.angle_alpha   90.00
_cell.angle_beta   90.00
_cell.angle_gamma   90.00
#
_symmetry.space_group_name_H-M   'P 1'
#
loop_
_entity.id
_entity.type
_entity.pdbx_description
1 polymer ?
#
loop_
_entity_poly.entity_id
_entity_poly.type
_entity_poly.pdbx_seq_one_letter_code
_entity_poly.pdbx_strand_id
1 'polypeptide(L)'
;MPKTFVPIHKFGKDHWSTFAYIDTRIMDYKGEPDRNHMRTDAKRHPGLTHDFSDLPDKEYPTILKGGVELSNHDDWDCLEDCQEAGLLEIHGTGIYPVYILTDSGRQVASQLRDFKSNGGNYADFEVKGYRLEEF
;
A
#
# COMPACT_ATOMS: atom_id res chain seq x y z
N MET A 1 17.73 7.27 -3.39
CA MET A 1 17.71 7.85 -2.02
C MET A 1 17.27 6.75 -1.07
N PRO A 2 17.69 6.74 0.20
CA PRO A 2 17.20 5.74 1.15
C PRO A 2 15.68 5.85 1.30
N LYS A 3 15.00 4.70 1.38
CA LYS A 3 13.56 4.61 1.63
C LYS A 3 13.23 5.20 3.01
N THR A 4 12.16 5.96 3.08
CA THR A 4 11.58 6.41 4.35
C THR A 4 10.48 5.44 4.75
N PHE A 5 10.72 4.57 5.73
CA PHE A 5 9.67 3.74 6.30
C PHE A 5 8.62 4.60 7.00
N VAL A 6 7.35 4.37 6.68
CA VAL A 6 6.23 5.03 7.36
C VAL A 6 5.60 4.04 8.35
N PRO A 7 5.57 4.34 9.66
CA PRO A 7 4.87 3.48 10.61
C PRO A 7 3.35 3.61 10.44
N ILE A 8 2.62 2.52 10.72
CA ILE A 8 1.15 2.42 10.50
C ILE A 8 0.33 3.56 11.12
N HIS A 9 0.75 4.14 12.26
CA HIS A 9 0.04 5.26 12.89
C HIS A 9 0.11 6.58 12.09
N LYS A 10 1.01 6.65 11.09
CA LYS A 10 1.15 7.76 10.13
C LYS A 10 0.54 7.46 8.76
N PHE A 11 0.03 6.25 8.53
CA PHE A 11 -0.62 5.89 7.27
C PHE A 11 -1.75 6.86 6.96
N GLY A 12 -1.71 7.39 5.74
CA GLY A 12 -2.66 8.34 5.23
C GLY A 12 -3.55 7.77 4.16
N LYS A 13 -4.12 8.68 3.36
CA LYS A 13 -5.00 8.36 2.25
C LYS A 13 -4.40 7.28 1.36
N ASP A 14 -3.15 7.46 0.97
CA ASP A 14 -2.54 6.68 -0.09
C ASP A 14 -2.16 5.26 0.40
N HIS A 15 -1.59 5.14 1.61
CA HIS A 15 -1.38 3.84 2.25
C HIS A 15 -2.68 3.04 2.36
N TRP A 16 -3.76 3.66 2.85
CA TRP A 16 -5.03 2.95 3.03
C TRP A 16 -5.73 2.63 1.72
N SER A 17 -5.67 3.51 0.71
CA SER A 17 -6.21 3.18 -0.61
C SER A 17 -5.44 2.06 -1.29
N THR A 18 -4.11 2.05 -1.16
CA THR A 18 -3.25 1.01 -1.74
C THR A 18 -3.42 -0.32 -1.02
N PHE A 19 -3.59 -0.30 0.31
CA PHE A 19 -3.94 -1.49 1.09
C PHE A 19 -5.34 -2.05 0.72
N ALA A 20 -6.35 -1.20 0.54
CA ALA A 20 -7.67 -1.65 0.08
C ALA A 20 -7.63 -2.22 -1.36
N TYR A 21 -6.81 -1.63 -2.22
CA TYR A 21 -6.57 -2.16 -3.55
C TYR A 21 -5.96 -3.56 -3.49
N ILE A 22 -4.87 -3.75 -2.73
CA ILE A 22 -4.22 -5.07 -2.67
C ILE A 22 -5.11 -6.13 -2.00
N ASP A 23 -5.91 -5.76 -1.00
CA ASP A 23 -6.93 -6.64 -0.42
C ASP A 23 -7.90 -7.16 -1.50
N THR A 24 -8.37 -6.28 -2.39
CA THR A 24 -9.20 -6.68 -3.55
C THR A 24 -8.43 -7.62 -4.49
N ARG A 25 -7.14 -7.33 -4.76
CA ARG A 25 -6.28 -8.20 -5.58
C ARG A 25 -6.08 -9.58 -4.96
N ILE A 26 -5.96 -9.66 -3.63
CA ILE A 26 -5.83 -10.93 -2.89
C ILE A 26 -7.09 -11.79 -3.06
N MET A 27 -8.26 -11.17 -2.93
CA MET A 27 -9.54 -11.88 -3.00
C MET A 27 -9.88 -12.35 -4.42
N ASP A 28 -9.69 -11.48 -5.41
CA ASP A 28 -10.24 -11.72 -6.76
C ASP A 28 -9.17 -12.10 -7.80
N TYR A 29 -7.90 -11.82 -7.51
CA TYR A 29 -6.79 -11.91 -8.46
C TYR A 29 -5.56 -12.60 -7.89
N LYS A 30 -5.76 -13.49 -6.89
CA LYS A 30 -4.69 -14.31 -6.27
C LYS A 30 -3.53 -13.51 -5.69
N GLY A 31 -3.74 -12.23 -5.35
CA GLY A 31 -2.75 -11.37 -4.72
C GLY A 31 -1.78 -10.68 -5.68
N GLU A 32 -1.95 -10.83 -6.99
CA GLU A 32 -1.08 -10.18 -7.99
C GLU A 32 -1.55 -8.74 -8.24
N PRO A 33 -0.74 -7.70 -7.93
CA PRO A 33 -1.06 -6.33 -8.29
C PRO A 33 -1.05 -6.15 -9.81
N ASP A 34 -2.07 -5.49 -10.35
CA ASP A 34 -1.99 -4.95 -11.71
C ASP A 34 -1.12 -3.68 -11.68
N ARG A 35 0.04 -3.74 -12.35
CA ARG A 35 0.98 -2.63 -12.43
C ARG A 35 0.34 -1.39 -13.04
N ASN A 36 -0.62 -1.53 -13.95
CA ASN A 36 -1.33 -0.41 -14.60
C ASN A 36 -2.18 0.42 -13.63
N HIS A 37 -2.46 -0.09 -12.44
CA HIS A 37 -3.17 0.62 -11.37
C HIS A 37 -2.26 1.15 -10.25
N MET A 38 -0.95 0.96 -10.36
CA MET A 38 0.03 1.36 -9.33
C MET A 38 0.77 2.63 -9.77
N ARG A 39 0.65 3.71 -9.01
CA ARG A 39 1.48 4.91 -9.24
C ARG A 39 2.91 4.55 -8.91
N THR A 40 3.76 4.51 -9.93
CA THR A 40 5.12 3.98 -9.83
C THR A 40 6.14 5.02 -10.26
N ASP A 41 7.12 5.29 -9.41
CA ASP A 41 8.34 6.01 -9.79
C ASP A 41 9.34 5.03 -10.41
N ALA A 42 9.56 5.15 -11.72
CA ALA A 42 10.46 4.28 -12.50
C ALA A 42 11.90 4.27 -11.99
N LYS A 43 12.37 5.36 -11.38
CA LYS A 43 13.74 5.45 -10.83
C LYS A 43 13.87 4.67 -9.53
N ARG A 44 12.77 4.53 -8.78
CA ARG A 44 12.73 3.81 -7.50
C ARG A 44 12.46 2.33 -7.68
N HIS A 45 11.51 2.00 -8.57
CA HIS A 45 11.02 0.65 -8.78
C HIS A 45 11.23 0.20 -10.24
N PRO A 46 12.49 0.05 -10.69
CA PRO A 46 12.78 -0.35 -12.06
C PRO A 46 12.20 -1.73 -12.34
N GLY A 47 11.43 -1.84 -13.43
CA GLY A 47 10.78 -3.08 -13.86
C GLY A 47 9.40 -3.36 -13.22
N LEU A 48 8.91 -2.47 -12.35
CA LEU A 48 7.56 -2.49 -11.80
C LEU A 48 6.64 -1.41 -12.41
N THR A 49 7.14 -0.64 -13.36
CA THR A 49 6.38 0.38 -14.08
C THR A 49 5.28 -0.22 -14.94
N HIS A 50 4.33 0.62 -15.34
CA HIS A 50 3.32 0.30 -16.34
C HIS A 50 3.94 -0.21 -17.66
N ASP A 51 3.20 -1.04 -18.40
CA ASP A 51 3.67 -1.59 -19.69
C ASP A 51 3.83 -0.53 -20.78
N PHE A 52 3.32 0.69 -20.56
CA PHE A 52 3.42 1.85 -21.46
C PHE A 52 4.39 2.91 -20.89
N SER A 53 5.64 2.51 -20.67
CA SER A 53 6.73 3.31 -20.06
C SER A 53 7.16 4.57 -20.82
N ASP A 54 6.50 4.94 -21.91
CA ASP A 54 6.81 6.13 -22.72
C ASP A 54 6.22 7.43 -22.17
N LEU A 55 5.47 7.37 -21.06
CA LEU A 55 4.98 8.55 -20.36
C LEU A 55 6.12 9.19 -19.54
N PRO A 56 6.21 10.53 -19.49
CA PRO A 56 7.26 11.22 -18.75
C PRO A 56 7.29 10.77 -17.28
N ASP A 57 8.50 10.60 -16.73
CA ASP A 57 8.74 10.33 -15.31
C ASP A 57 7.92 11.29 -14.45
N LYS A 58 6.81 10.80 -13.90
CA LYS A 58 5.93 11.58 -13.04
C LYS A 58 6.20 11.16 -11.61
N GLU A 59 6.64 12.12 -10.80
CA GLU A 59 6.74 11.92 -9.36
C GLU A 59 5.31 11.81 -8.80
N TYR A 60 5.03 10.70 -8.12
CA TYR A 60 3.75 10.43 -7.48
C TYR A 60 3.95 10.45 -5.97
N PRO A 61 3.86 11.62 -5.31
CA PRO A 61 4.03 11.68 -3.86
C PRO A 61 2.93 10.90 -3.14
N THR A 62 3.31 10.23 -2.05
CA THR A 62 2.36 9.59 -1.14
C THR A 62 1.81 10.62 -0.16
N ILE A 63 0.49 10.64 0.01
CA ILE A 63 -0.19 11.50 0.97
C ILE A 63 -0.41 10.76 2.31
N LEU A 64 0.33 11.19 3.34
CA LEU A 64 0.26 10.68 4.70
C LEU A 64 -0.91 11.29 5.49
N LYS A 65 -1.12 10.79 6.71
CA LYS A 65 -2.12 11.34 7.64
C LYS A 65 -1.90 12.84 7.86
N GLY A 66 -2.97 13.61 7.91
CA GLY A 66 -2.91 15.07 8.03
C GLY A 66 -2.51 15.80 6.75
N GLY A 67 -2.43 15.11 5.61
CA GLY A 67 -2.13 15.72 4.31
C GLY A 67 -0.65 16.00 4.07
N VAL A 68 0.25 15.37 4.82
CA VAL A 68 1.70 15.51 4.63
C VAL A 68 2.12 14.74 3.38
N GLU A 69 2.76 15.41 2.43
CA GLU A 69 3.26 14.79 1.21
C GLU A 69 4.67 14.20 1.41
N LEU A 70 4.88 12.99 0.90
CA LEU A 70 6.18 12.35 0.85
C LEU A 70 6.59 12.15 -0.60
N SER A 71 7.48 13.03 -1.10
CA SER A 71 7.83 13.14 -2.53
C SER A 71 8.57 11.94 -3.10
N ASN A 72 9.28 11.18 -2.27
CA ASN A 72 10.06 10.01 -2.69
C ASN A 72 9.42 8.72 -2.17
N HIS A 73 8.11 8.59 -2.38
CA HIS A 73 7.34 7.45 -1.89
C HIS A 73 6.12 7.22 -2.77
N ASP A 74 5.99 6.03 -3.33
CA ASP A 74 4.92 5.67 -4.26
C ASP A 74 4.04 4.51 -3.73
N ASP A 75 3.21 3.92 -4.59
CA ASP A 75 2.31 2.84 -4.16
C ASP A 75 3.06 1.54 -3.82
N TRP A 76 4.24 1.28 -4.39
CA TRP A 76 5.06 0.13 -4.01
C TRP A 76 5.70 0.32 -2.64
N ASP A 77 6.22 1.53 -2.38
CA ASP A 77 6.73 1.87 -1.06
C ASP A 77 5.61 1.71 0.00
N CYS A 78 4.34 2.06 -0.32
CA CYS A 78 3.19 1.83 0.57
C CYS A 78 2.94 0.34 0.87
N LEU A 79 3.09 -0.55 -0.12
CA LEU A 79 2.92 -1.99 0.08
C LEU A 79 4.03 -2.57 0.96
N GLU A 80 5.26 -2.12 0.77
CA GLU A 80 6.36 -2.51 1.66
C GLU A 80 6.14 -2.00 3.09
N ASP A 81 5.67 -0.76 3.28
CA ASP A 81 5.31 -0.29 4.62
C ASP A 81 4.19 -1.13 5.25
N CYS A 82 3.23 -1.62 4.45
CA CYS A 82 2.20 -2.54 4.92
C CYS A 82 2.79 -3.90 5.33
N GLN A 83 3.84 -4.38 4.66
CA GLN A 83 4.56 -5.60 5.07
C GLN A 83 5.31 -5.39 6.39
N GLU A 84 6.05 -4.28 6.50
CA GLU A 84 6.80 -3.92 7.72
C GLU A 84 5.87 -3.65 8.91
N ALA A 85 4.65 -3.16 8.66
CA ALA A 85 3.62 -3.13 9.69
C ALA A 85 3.18 -4.55 10.09
N GLY A 86 3.27 -5.54 9.21
CA GLY A 86 2.77 -6.90 9.43
C GLY A 86 1.32 -7.06 8.98
N LEU A 87 0.85 -6.25 8.02
CA LEU A 87 -0.45 -6.41 7.37
C LEU A 87 -0.39 -7.36 6.17
N LEU A 88 0.76 -7.43 5.51
CA LEU A 88 0.96 -8.20 4.28
C LEU A 88 2.19 -9.08 4.38
N GLU A 89 2.17 -10.19 3.65
CA GLU A 89 3.35 -10.99 3.33
C GLU A 89 3.48 -11.08 1.81
N ILE A 90 4.72 -11.09 1.30
CA ILE A 90 5.01 -11.34 -0.12
C ILE A 90 5.38 -12.80 -0.33
N HIS A 91 4.63 -13.44 -1.22
CA HIS A 91 4.84 -14.81 -1.68
C HIS A 91 5.36 -14.87 -3.12
N GLY A 92 5.35 -13.74 -3.83
CA GLY A 92 5.95 -13.59 -5.16
C GLY A 92 7.46 -13.32 -5.11
N THR A 93 8.02 -12.95 -6.25
CA THR A 93 9.47 -12.72 -6.39
C THR A 93 9.77 -11.43 -7.15
N GLY A 94 10.64 -10.57 -6.59
CA GLY A 94 11.17 -9.40 -7.29
C GLY A 94 10.08 -8.59 -8.02
N ILE A 95 10.19 -8.50 -9.34
CA ILE A 95 9.25 -7.77 -10.19
C ILE A 95 7.87 -8.45 -10.37
N TYR A 96 7.69 -9.68 -9.89
CA TYR A 96 6.42 -10.41 -9.89
C TYR A 96 5.91 -10.62 -8.47
N PRO A 97 5.53 -9.54 -7.76
CA PRO A 97 5.08 -9.65 -6.39
C PRO A 97 3.67 -10.26 -6.35
N VAL A 98 3.46 -11.13 -5.36
CA VAL A 98 2.15 -11.70 -5.02
C VAL A 98 2.02 -11.54 -3.53
N TYR A 99 0.93 -10.93 -3.08
CA TYR A 99 0.70 -10.62 -1.68
C TYR A 99 -0.34 -11.55 -1.07
N ILE A 100 -0.24 -11.77 0.24
CA ILE A 100 -1.33 -12.32 1.06
C ILE A 100 -1.52 -11.46 2.30
N LEU A 101 -2.70 -11.55 2.91
CA LEU A 101 -2.96 -10.92 4.21
C LEU A 101 -2.42 -11.79 5.33
N THR A 102 -1.78 -11.16 6.31
CA THR A 102 -1.55 -11.78 7.63
C THR A 102 -2.86 -11.85 8.42
N ASP A 103 -2.84 -12.43 9.63
CA ASP A 103 -3.99 -12.35 10.55
C ASP A 103 -4.34 -10.91 10.91
N SER A 104 -3.33 -10.11 11.25
CA SER A 104 -3.50 -8.68 11.55
C SER A 104 -3.99 -7.90 10.33
N GLY A 105 -3.48 -8.24 9.14
CA GLY A 105 -3.94 -7.71 7.86
C GLY A 105 -5.42 -7.97 7.61
N ARG A 106 -5.89 -9.20 7.83
CA ARG A 106 -7.32 -9.56 7.70
C ARG A 106 -8.21 -8.72 8.63
N GLN A 107 -7.78 -8.52 9.87
CA GLN A 107 -8.52 -7.71 10.84
C GLN A 107 -8.60 -6.25 10.39
N VAL A 108 -7.47 -5.65 9.98
CA VAL A 108 -7.41 -4.27 9.51
C VAL A 108 -8.19 -4.08 8.20
N ALA A 109 -8.11 -5.03 7.27
CA ALA A 109 -8.88 -4.99 6.02
C ALA A 109 -10.40 -5.03 6.29
N SER A 110 -10.85 -5.84 7.25
CA SER A 110 -12.26 -5.82 7.68
C SER A 110 -12.68 -4.46 8.22
N GLN A 111 -11.89 -3.88 9.13
CA GLN A 111 -12.18 -2.55 9.69
C GLN A 111 -12.23 -1.47 8.60
N LEU A 112 -11.30 -1.54 7.64
CA LEU A 112 -11.24 -0.57 6.54
C LEU A 112 -12.45 -0.70 5.62
N ARG A 113 -12.87 -1.92 5.27
CA ARG A 113 -14.09 -2.18 4.49
C ARG A 113 -15.33 -1.65 5.20
N ASP A 114 -15.48 -1.96 6.49
CA ASP A 114 -16.61 -1.47 7.30
C ASP A 114 -16.63 0.06 7.37
N PHE A 115 -15.47 0.69 7.53
CA PHE A 115 -15.36 2.15 7.53
C PHE A 115 -15.74 2.76 6.16
N LYS A 116 -15.26 2.16 5.07
CA LYS A 116 -15.57 2.60 3.70
C LYS A 116 -17.03 2.40 3.34
N SER A 117 -17.66 1.29 3.73
CA SER A 117 -19.09 1.03 3.46
C SER A 117 -20.01 2.01 4.19
N ASN A 118 -19.55 2.59 5.31
CA ASN A 118 -20.25 3.64 6.04
C ASN A 118 -19.96 5.06 5.50
N GLY A 119 -19.32 5.18 4.33
CA GLY A 119 -19.06 6.47 3.67
C GLY A 119 -17.79 7.18 4.12
N GLY A 120 -16.92 6.53 4.90
CA GLY A 120 -15.64 7.10 5.32
C GLY A 120 -14.67 7.33 4.16
N ASN A 121 -13.74 8.28 4.32
CA ASN A 121 -12.65 8.54 3.37
C ASN A 121 -11.33 7.94 3.87
N TYR A 122 -10.50 7.39 2.98
CA TYR A 122 -9.22 6.76 3.37
C TYR A 122 -8.32 7.64 4.24
N ALA A 123 -8.31 8.95 4.00
CA ALA A 123 -7.52 9.90 4.79
C ALA A 123 -7.90 9.95 6.29
N ASP A 124 -9.13 9.57 6.62
CA ASP A 124 -9.72 9.66 7.95
C ASP A 124 -9.76 8.31 8.67
N PHE A 125 -9.29 7.24 8.02
CA PHE A 125 -9.33 5.90 8.61
C PHE A 125 -8.36 5.77 9.78
N GLU A 126 -8.85 5.20 10.88
CA GLU A 126 -8.07 4.88 12.06
C GLU A 126 -8.22 3.41 12.41
N VAL A 127 -7.09 2.72 12.43
CA VAL A 127 -6.99 1.34 12.89
C VAL A 127 -7.27 1.26 14.39
N LYS A 128 -8.15 0.33 14.78
CA LYS A 128 -8.48 0.06 16.18
C LYS A 128 -7.93 -1.29 16.61
N GLY A 129 -7.43 -1.36 17.84
CA GLY A 129 -7.03 -2.62 18.48
C GLY A 129 -5.77 -3.28 17.90
N TYR A 130 -5.06 -2.61 16.99
CA TYR A 130 -3.82 -3.11 16.44
C TYR A 130 -2.67 -2.87 17.41
N ARG A 131 -2.07 -3.95 17.87
CA ARG A 131 -0.78 -3.93 18.55
C ARG A 131 0.24 -4.46 17.54
N LEU A 132 1.32 -3.71 17.33
CA LEU A 132 2.52 -4.31 16.79
C LEU A 132 2.94 -5.34 17.83
N GLU A 133 2.68 -6.62 17.59
CA GLU A 133 3.38 -7.65 18.35
C GLU A 133 4.85 -7.50 17.95
N GLU A 134 5.69 -7.19 18.93
CA GLU A 134 7.11 -6.93 18.75
C GLU A 134 7.75 -8.16 18.10
N PHE A 135 8.17 -8.02 16.84
CA PHE A 135 9.13 -8.92 16.19
C PHE A 135 10.52 -8.31 16.25
#